data_AF-A0A2A6QTA4-F1
#
_entry.id   AF-A0A2A6QTA4-F1
#
_cell.length_a   1.000
_cell.length_b   1.000
_cell.length_c   1.000
_cell.angle_alpha   90.00
_cell.angle_beta   90.00
_cell.angle_gamma   90.00
#
_symmetry.space_group_name_H-M   'P 1'
#
loop_
_entity.id
_entity.type
_entity.pdbx_description
1 polymer ?
#
loop_
_entity_poly.entity_id
_entity_poly.type
_entity_poly.pdbx_seq_one_letter_code
_entity_poly.pdbx_strand_id
1 'polypeptide(L)'
;EMYPTVKFDFLGYQFRPRQVATSQRNEFFCGYTPAASPAALKSMRATIKSLNIPRQTPGTLAEIAKQINPLLRGWIAYYGRFSRSDLFSLADYVNRKLKAWIMRKYKRFRFHKTRASQFLRQLARDRRDLFVHWQAFGTNTFT
;
A
#
# COMPACT_ATOMS: atom_id res chain seq x y z
N GLU A 1 -0.18 -34.11 16.01
CA GLU A 1 -0.24 -33.10 17.09
C GLU A 1 -0.84 -31.80 16.57
N MET A 2 -1.81 -31.21 17.29
CA MET A 2 -2.31 -29.86 17.00
C MET A 2 -1.55 -28.85 17.86
N TYR A 3 -0.70 -28.03 17.25
CA TYR A 3 -0.02 -26.95 17.95
C TYR A 3 -0.98 -25.75 18.10
N PRO A 4 -1.27 -25.28 19.33
CA PRO A 4 -2.26 -24.24 19.57
C PRO A 4 -1.82 -22.85 19.09
N THR A 5 -0.51 -22.60 19.00
CA THR A 5 0.04 -21.34 18.49
C THR A 5 1.07 -21.61 17.40
N VAL A 6 0.73 -21.26 16.16
CA VAL A 6 1.60 -21.41 14.98
C VAL A 6 2.05 -20.06 14.42
N LYS A 7 1.90 -18.97 15.17
CA LYS A 7 2.26 -17.62 14.74
C LYS A 7 2.88 -16.82 15.87
N PHE A 8 3.85 -15.97 15.54
CA PHE A 8 4.43 -15.01 16.47
C PHE A 8 4.86 -13.74 15.72
N ASP A 9 4.98 -12.65 16.47
CA ASP A 9 5.43 -11.36 15.94
C ASP A 9 6.86 -11.07 16.42
N PHE A 10 7.74 -10.64 15.51
CA PHE A 10 9.12 -10.27 15.82
C PHE A 10 9.58 -9.13 14.89
N LEU A 11 10.14 -8.06 15.45
CA LEU A 11 10.62 -6.87 14.73
C LEU A 11 9.60 -6.28 13.74
N GLY A 12 8.31 -6.33 14.09
CA GLY A 12 7.22 -5.84 13.26
C GLY A 12 6.78 -6.80 12.15
N TYR A 13 7.41 -7.96 12.00
CA TYR A 13 6.93 -9.04 11.15
C TYR A 13 6.06 -10.01 11.94
N GLN A 14 5.05 -10.56 11.28
CA GLN A 14 4.31 -11.73 11.75
C GLN A 14 4.75 -12.95 10.95
N PHE A 15 5.28 -13.93 11.66
CA PHE A 15 5.61 -15.24 11.13
C PHE A 15 4.40 -16.16 11.29
N ARG A 16 3.99 -16.81 10.20
CA ARG A 16 2.91 -17.80 10.19
C ARG A 16 3.02 -18.71 8.95
N PRO A 17 2.37 -19.87 8.93
CA PRO A 17 2.23 -20.66 7.71
C PRO A 17 1.46 -19.85 6.66
N ARG A 18 2.01 -19.78 5.45
CA ARG A 18 1.46 -19.05 4.30
C ARG A 18 1.61 -19.88 3.05
N GLN A 19 0.70 -19.67 2.10
CA GLN A 19 0.85 -20.21 0.76
C GLN A 19 1.91 -19.42 0.01
N VAL A 20 2.97 -20.10 -0.41
CA VAL A 20 4.13 -19.52 -1.11
C VAL A 20 4.23 -20.18 -2.48
N ALA A 21 4.59 -19.40 -3.49
CA ALA A 21 5.04 -19.90 -4.78
C ALA A 21 6.50 -19.49 -4.98
N THR A 22 7.27 -20.34 -5.65
CA THR A 22 8.63 -20.02 -6.09
C THR A 22 8.65 -20.00 -7.61
N SER A 23 9.46 -19.13 -8.22
CA SER A 23 9.59 -19.11 -9.69
C SER A 23 10.08 -20.44 -10.28
N GLN A 24 10.70 -21.29 -9.44
CA GLN A 24 11.23 -22.60 -9.83
C GLN A 24 10.19 -23.73 -9.79
N ARG A 25 9.07 -23.55 -9.10
CA ARG A 25 8.02 -24.57 -8.95
C ARG A 25 6.70 -23.92 -9.33
N ASN A 26 6.04 -24.45 -10.36
CA ASN A 26 4.75 -23.96 -10.82
C ASN A 26 3.60 -24.31 -9.85
N GLU A 27 3.92 -24.61 -8.59
CA GLU A 27 3.02 -25.13 -7.56
C GLU A 27 3.16 -24.29 -6.30
N PHE A 28 2.02 -24.12 -5.63
CA PHE A 28 1.98 -23.50 -4.31
C PHE A 28 2.29 -24.52 -3.24
N PHE A 29 3.06 -24.12 -2.24
CA PHE A 29 3.32 -24.93 -1.05
C PHE A 29 3.14 -24.11 0.22
N CYS A 30 3.01 -24.80 1.36
CA CYS A 30 2.94 -24.15 2.66
C CYS A 30 4.36 -23.82 3.15
N GLY A 31 4.66 -22.54 3.29
CA GLY A 31 5.93 -22.05 3.84
C GLY A 31 5.71 -21.22 5.10
N TYR A 32 6.68 -21.23 6.01
CA TYR A 32 6.66 -20.39 7.21
C TYR A 32 7.42 -19.09 6.93
N THR A 33 6.71 -18.02 6.57
CA THR A 33 7.34 -16.79 6.05
C THR A 33 6.88 -15.54 6.78
N PRO A 34 7.78 -14.55 6.96
CA PRO A 34 7.45 -13.29 7.60
C PRO A 34 6.72 -12.34 6.63
N ALA A 35 5.80 -11.58 7.21
CA ALA A 35 5.08 -10.50 6.55
C ALA A 35 4.90 -9.33 7.52
N ALA A 36 4.60 -8.13 7.04
CA ALA A 36 4.24 -7.02 7.93
C ALA A 36 3.13 -7.44 8.91
N SER A 37 3.37 -7.28 10.21
CA SER A 37 2.40 -7.67 11.21
C SER A 37 1.14 -6.78 11.13
N PRO A 38 -0.02 -7.27 11.59
CA PRO A 38 -1.23 -6.45 11.65
C PRO A 38 -1.03 -5.15 12.44
N ALA A 39 -0.24 -5.20 13.52
CA ALA A 39 0.11 -4.04 14.34
C ALA A 39 0.98 -3.04 13.55
N ALA A 40 1.99 -3.52 12.82
CA ALA A 40 2.83 -2.68 11.96
C ALA A 40 1.99 -1.98 10.87
N LEU A 41 1.15 -2.74 10.15
CA LEU A 41 0.25 -2.19 9.13
C LEU A 41 -0.74 -1.17 9.71
N LYS A 42 -1.24 -1.39 10.93
CA LYS A 42 -2.11 -0.44 11.64
C LYS A 42 -1.36 0.86 11.94
N SER A 43 -0.13 0.77 12.43
CA SER A 43 0.73 1.93 12.70
C SER A 43 1.00 2.74 11.43
N MET A 44 1.42 2.09 10.33
CA MET A 44 1.64 2.76 9.05
C MET A 44 0.40 3.50 8.55
N ARG A 45 -0.78 2.86 8.61
CA ARG A 45 -2.05 3.51 8.23
C ARG A 45 -2.39 4.68 9.13
N ALA A 46 -2.07 4.61 10.43
CA ALA A 46 -2.26 5.72 11.35
C ALA A 46 -1.37 6.91 10.98
N THR A 47 -0.10 6.68 10.63
CA THR A 47 0.81 7.71 10.13
C THR A 47 0.29 8.34 8.82
N ILE A 48 -0.16 7.54 7.84
CA ILE A 48 -0.74 8.10 6.61
C ILE A 48 -2.04 8.88 6.89
N LYS A 49 -2.83 8.42 7.87
CA LYS A 49 -4.07 9.11 8.28
C LYS A 49 -3.77 10.47 8.90
N SER A 50 -2.73 10.60 9.73
CA SER A 50 -2.40 11.85 10.42
C SER A 50 -1.95 12.96 9.47
N LEU A 51 -1.41 12.62 8.28
CA LEU A 51 -1.11 13.59 7.22
C LEU A 51 -2.36 14.32 6.71
N ASN A 52 -3.57 13.80 6.96
CA ASN A 52 -4.83 14.43 6.56
C ASN A 52 -4.89 14.79 5.07
N ILE A 53 -4.27 13.97 4.21
CA ILE A 53 -4.12 14.21 2.75
C ILE A 53 -5.41 14.73 2.09
N PRO A 54 -6.61 14.18 2.32
CA PRO A 54 -7.83 14.69 1.69
C PRO A 54 -8.20 16.14 2.05
N ARG A 55 -7.59 16.75 3.06
CA ARG A 55 -7.81 18.16 3.46
C ARG A 55 -6.76 19.11 2.86
N GLN A 56 -5.69 18.60 2.26
CA GLN A 56 -4.62 19.39 1.65
C GLN A 56 -4.98 19.88 0.23
N THR A 57 -6.22 20.35 0.00
CA THR A 57 -6.73 20.70 -1.34
C THR A 57 -5.99 21.83 -2.06
N PRO A 58 -5.44 22.87 -1.38
CA PRO A 58 -4.67 23.91 -2.06
C PRO A 58 -3.40 23.36 -2.73
N GLY A 59 -2.74 22.41 -2.07
CA GLY A 59 -1.45 21.86 -2.50
C GLY A 59 -1.51 21.05 -3.79
N THR A 60 -0.36 20.64 -4.30
CA THR A 60 -0.23 19.83 -5.51
C THR A 60 -0.07 18.34 -5.20
N LEU A 61 -0.28 17.49 -6.20
CA LEU A 61 -0.04 16.06 -6.05
C LEU A 61 1.45 15.75 -5.79
N ALA A 62 2.35 16.58 -6.35
CA ALA A 62 3.79 16.49 -6.11
C ALA A 62 4.17 16.84 -4.66
N GLU A 63 3.53 17.82 -4.03
CA GLU A 63 3.72 18.10 -2.61
C GLU A 63 3.25 16.96 -1.72
N ILE A 64 2.12 16.32 -2.05
CA ILE A 64 1.65 15.13 -1.35
C ILE A 64 2.65 13.99 -1.52
N ALA A 65 3.19 13.79 -2.72
CA ALA A 65 4.23 12.81 -3.00
C ALA A 65 5.49 13.05 -2.17
N LYS A 66 5.96 14.30 -2.05
CA LYS A 66 7.12 14.66 -1.21
C LYS A 66 6.94 14.25 0.26
N GLN A 67 5.73 14.35 0.79
CA GLN A 67 5.42 13.94 2.18
C GLN A 67 5.39 12.41 2.36
N ILE A 68 4.78 11.70 1.41
CA ILE A 68 4.47 10.27 1.56
C ILE A 68 5.63 9.37 1.08
N ASN A 69 6.35 9.77 0.04
CA ASN A 69 7.36 8.93 -0.61
C ASN A 69 8.48 8.47 0.33
N PRO A 70 9.03 9.30 1.23
CA PRO A 70 10.06 8.84 2.17
C PRO A 70 9.56 7.73 3.09
N LEU A 71 8.33 7.86 3.61
CA LEU A 71 7.69 6.87 4.49
C LEU A 71 7.49 5.55 3.76
N LEU A 72 6.86 5.60 2.57
CA LEU A 72 6.58 4.42 1.78
C LEU A 72 7.88 3.74 1.32
N ARG A 73 8.92 4.50 0.95
CA ARG A 73 10.20 3.95 0.56
C ARG A 73 10.81 3.10 1.68
N GLY A 74 10.83 3.63 2.90
CA GLY A 74 11.32 2.90 4.07
C GLY A 74 10.51 1.63 4.35
N TRP A 75 9.18 1.72 4.36
CA TRP A 75 8.33 0.56 4.62
C TRP A 75 8.39 -0.50 3.52
N ILE A 76 8.45 -0.09 2.25
CA ILE A 76 8.61 -1.03 1.13
C ILE A 76 9.97 -1.71 1.17
N ALA A 77 11.05 -0.96 1.47
CA ALA A 77 12.39 -1.53 1.58
C ALA A 77 12.50 -2.54 2.73
N TYR A 78 11.94 -2.21 3.90
CA TYR A 78 11.95 -3.09 5.06
C TYR A 78 10.96 -4.25 4.87
N TYR A 79 9.66 -3.98 4.92
CA TYR A 79 8.64 -5.02 4.94
C TYR A 79 8.49 -5.77 3.61
N GLY A 80 8.85 -5.15 2.49
CA GLY A 80 8.78 -5.77 1.17
C GLY A 80 9.89 -6.78 0.89
N ARG A 81 10.90 -6.95 1.77
CA ARG A 81 12.01 -7.89 1.58
C ARG A 81 11.56 -9.36 1.50
N PHE A 82 10.51 -9.72 2.23
CA PHE A 82 10.01 -11.10 2.33
C PHE A 82 8.61 -11.28 1.75
N SER A 83 7.75 -10.28 1.89
CA SER A 83 6.38 -10.34 1.35
C SER A 83 5.93 -8.99 0.81
N ARG A 84 6.14 -8.78 -0.49
CA ARG A 84 5.72 -7.55 -1.19
C ARG A 84 4.20 -7.42 -1.28
N SER A 85 3.49 -8.53 -1.48
CA SER A 85 2.03 -8.56 -1.66
C SER A 85 1.28 -8.12 -0.41
N ASP A 86 1.81 -8.38 0.80
CA ASP A 86 1.17 -7.93 2.05
C ASP A 86 1.09 -6.39 2.16
N LEU A 87 1.97 -5.66 1.45
CA LEU A 87 1.94 -4.19 1.39
C LEU A 87 0.93 -3.62 0.38
N PHE A 88 0.28 -4.46 -0.45
CA PHE A 88 -0.72 -3.98 -1.41
C PHE A 88 -1.89 -3.30 -0.70
N SER A 89 -2.29 -3.81 0.46
CA SER A 89 -3.34 -3.22 1.28
C SER A 89 -3.01 -1.80 1.77
N LEU A 90 -1.73 -1.54 2.05
CA LEU A 90 -1.24 -0.21 2.43
C LEU A 90 -1.16 0.72 1.22
N ALA A 91 -0.64 0.24 0.10
CA ALA A 91 -0.59 0.99 -1.16
C ALA A 91 -1.99 1.40 -1.63
N ASP A 92 -2.96 0.48 -1.57
CA ASP A 92 -4.37 0.76 -1.82
C ASP A 92 -4.94 1.81 -0.86
N TYR A 93 -4.60 1.72 0.43
CA TYR A 93 -5.01 2.73 1.42
C TYR A 93 -4.52 4.14 1.03
N VAL A 94 -3.27 4.26 0.57
CA VAL A 94 -2.73 5.52 0.05
C VAL A 94 -3.52 5.97 -1.18
N ASN A 95 -3.76 5.09 -2.16
CA ASN A 95 -4.56 5.40 -3.35
C ASN A 95 -5.97 5.89 -2.99
N ARG A 96 -6.61 5.31 -1.95
CA ARG A 96 -7.91 5.78 -1.44
C ARG A 96 -7.83 7.21 -0.88
N LYS A 97 -6.74 7.58 -0.19
CA LYS A 97 -6.54 8.97 0.28
C LYS A 97 -6.33 9.94 -0.87
N LEU A 98 -5.53 9.55 -1.87
CA LEU A 98 -5.31 10.36 -3.08
C LEU A 98 -6.61 10.54 -3.87
N LYS A 99 -7.42 9.48 -4.01
CA LYS A 99 -8.75 9.54 -4.63
C LYS A 99 -9.66 10.51 -3.88
N ALA A 100 -9.72 10.42 -2.55
CA ALA A 100 -10.51 11.35 -1.75
C ALA A 100 -10.04 12.80 -1.88
N TRP A 101 -8.72 13.02 -1.99
CA TRP A 101 -8.17 14.35 -2.27
C TRP A 101 -8.56 14.86 -3.66
N ILE A 102 -8.47 14.03 -4.71
CA ILE A 102 -8.90 14.36 -6.09
C ILE A 102 -10.38 14.78 -6.10
N MET A 103 -11.24 14.01 -5.45
CA MET A 103 -12.67 14.29 -5.36
C MET A 103 -12.96 15.63 -4.66
N ARG A 104 -12.14 16.02 -3.69
CA ARG A 104 -12.28 17.30 -2.99
C ARG A 104 -11.68 18.47 -3.76
N LYS A 105 -10.54 18.29 -4.42
CA LYS A 105 -9.85 19.35 -5.17
C LYS A 105 -10.59 19.74 -6.45
N TYR A 106 -11.14 18.78 -7.18
CA TYR A 106 -11.72 19.02 -8.50
C TYR A 106 -13.25 18.82 -8.48
N LYS A 107 -14.01 19.90 -8.75
CA LYS A 107 -15.48 19.87 -8.75
C LYS A 107 -16.06 18.76 -9.63
N ARG A 108 -15.47 18.50 -10.80
CA ARG A 108 -15.86 17.43 -11.74
C ARG A 108 -15.81 16.01 -11.17
N PHE A 109 -15.16 15.80 -10.01
CA PHE A 109 -15.01 14.49 -9.37
C PHE A 109 -15.73 14.38 -8.02
N ARG A 110 -16.37 15.45 -7.52
CA ARG A 110 -16.92 15.54 -6.15
C ARG A 110 -17.83 14.37 -5.75
N PHE A 111 -18.61 13.86 -6.69
CA PHE A 111 -19.54 12.74 -6.46
C PHE A 111 -19.26 11.53 -7.37
N HIS A 112 -18.17 11.56 -8.14
CA HIS A 112 -17.87 10.54 -9.13
C HIS A 112 -16.68 9.68 -8.71
N LYS A 113 -16.89 8.83 -7.71
CA LYS A 113 -15.86 7.93 -7.15
C LYS A 113 -15.16 7.09 -8.24
N THR A 114 -15.94 6.51 -9.15
CA THR A 114 -15.41 5.68 -10.24
C THR A 114 -14.55 6.47 -11.21
N ARG A 115 -15.03 7.64 -11.67
CA ARG A 115 -14.26 8.52 -12.57
C ARG A 115 -12.98 9.03 -11.90
N ALA A 116 -13.04 9.38 -10.61
CA ALA A 116 -11.86 9.78 -9.84
C ALA A 116 -10.84 8.63 -9.72
N SER A 117 -11.32 7.39 -9.51
CA SER A 117 -10.48 6.19 -9.45
C SER A 117 -9.80 5.92 -10.79
N GLN A 118 -10.55 5.97 -11.89
CA GLN A 118 -10.02 5.80 -13.25
C GLN A 118 -8.99 6.89 -13.57
N PHE A 119 -9.27 8.15 -13.24
CA PHE A 119 -8.34 9.25 -13.43
C PHE A 119 -7.04 9.04 -12.63
N LEU A 120 -7.14 8.64 -11.35
CA LEU A 120 -5.95 8.34 -10.54
C LEU A 120 -5.16 7.14 -11.08
N ARG A 121 -5.85 6.09 -11.53
CA ARG A 121 -5.21 4.92 -12.14
C ARG A 121 -4.49 5.29 -13.44
N GLN A 122 -5.09 6.14 -14.27
CA GLN A 122 -4.44 6.67 -15.48
C GLN A 122 -3.19 7.48 -15.11
N LEU A 123 -3.31 8.35 -14.10
CA LEU A 123 -2.18 9.13 -13.61
C LEU A 123 -1.03 8.26 -13.10
N ALA A 124 -1.35 7.16 -12.43
CA ALA A 124 -0.37 6.20 -11.95
C ALA A 124 0.32 5.43 -13.09
N ARG A 125 -0.33 5.28 -14.26
CA ARG A 125 0.30 4.69 -15.45
C ARG A 125 1.23 5.67 -16.15
N ASP A 126 0.79 6.92 -16.28
CA ASP A 126 1.48 7.96 -17.04
C ASP A 126 2.67 8.56 -16.26
N ARG A 127 2.53 8.67 -14.94
CA ARG A 127 3.54 9.26 -14.03
C ARG A 127 3.88 8.32 -12.89
N ARG A 128 4.42 7.15 -13.23
CA ARG A 128 4.76 6.07 -12.28
C ARG A 128 5.79 6.48 -11.23
N ASP A 129 6.65 7.42 -11.56
CA ASP A 129 7.73 7.98 -10.74
C ASP A 129 7.23 8.94 -9.64
N LEU A 130 6.01 9.46 -9.79
CA LEU A 130 5.46 10.42 -8.83
C LEU A 130 5.29 9.82 -7.42
N PHE A 131 4.84 8.57 -7.33
CA PHE A 131 4.73 7.86 -6.05
C PHE A 131 5.48 6.54 -6.08
N VAL A 132 6.27 6.30 -5.04
CA VAL A 132 7.12 5.10 -4.96
C VAL A 132 6.32 3.78 -4.97
N HIS A 133 5.08 3.77 -4.45
CA HIS A 133 4.24 2.57 -4.50
C HIS A 133 3.64 2.31 -5.89
N TRP A 134 3.48 3.32 -6.73
CA TRP A 134 3.10 3.12 -8.14
C TRP A 134 4.24 2.49 -8.92
N GLN A 135 5.48 2.92 -8.68
CA GLN A 135 6.65 2.27 -9.26
C GLN A 135 6.82 0.83 -8.75
N ALA A 136 6.64 0.61 -7.45
CA ALA A 136 6.87 -0.71 -6.83
C ALA A 136 5.79 -1.76 -7.18
N PHE A 137 4.53 -1.35 -7.32
CA PHE A 137 3.39 -2.27 -7.42
C PHE A 137 2.50 -2.04 -8.65
N GLY A 138 2.73 -0.98 -9.42
CA GLY A 138 1.93 -0.63 -10.58
C GLY A 138 0.48 -0.30 -10.24
N THR A 139 -0.43 -0.59 -11.18
CA THR A 139 -1.87 -0.36 -10.99
C THR A 139 -2.60 -1.50 -10.28
N ASN A 140 -1.87 -2.52 -9.81
CA ASN A 140 -2.45 -3.72 -9.18
C ASN A 140 -3.01 -3.42 -7.77
N THR A 141 -2.60 -2.29 -7.16
CA THR A 141 -3.03 -1.85 -5.84
C THR A 141 -4.28 -0.96 -5.87
N PHE A 142 -5.00 -0.93 -6.99
CA PHE A 142 -6.24 -0.19 -7.13
C PHE A 142 -7.38 -1.18 -7.01
N THR A 143 -7.86 -1.38 -5.78
CA THR A 143 -9.03 -2.20 -5.46
C THR A 143 -10.29 -1.36 -5.33
#